data_AF-A0A1E7HYK4-F1
#
_entry.id   AF-A0A1E7HYK4-F1
#
_cell.length_a   1.000
_cell.length_b   1.000
_cell.length_c   1.000
_cell.angle_alpha   90.00
_cell.angle_beta   90.00
_cell.angle_gamma   90.00
#
_symmetry.space_group_name_H-M   'P 1'
#
loop_
_entity.id
_entity.type
_entity.pdbx_description
1 polymer ?
#
loop_
_entity_poly.entity_id
_entity_poly.type
_entity_poly.pdbx_seq_one_letter_code
_entity_poly.pdbx_strand_id
1 'polypeptide(L)'
;MLNKNKYSIHHIGGRRATSSLKHDFFQKESLWTFYDADKSCLEQIKSKTDEKITQVLPYCLFSKKQQVEFNINVDPTTNSIFDLNCKFKELYLDHDYPLYGPMDFRLGDTVKNIKKIELSCTSMDLLAQDNDFIAPDILSIDAQGASYDVLKGSINCLKSKTIAVSCEAEFVPIYEGQKLFGDVANFLNDNGFIFCCFLKFGKGSMYRESVGLRGDGFQTYADTFFLKDISAILEESSGQEAIIRLYKTAYASLVYGYTEYAIRSLRSAKELPSCDETENIPYKKLLDSFYEIADATEYKMLQSFDEVFPQNANLRRFSKNQDEVDHDSYQRLLDVLDVLTKKAIAEDVPNILVISYARFNQKISTQIKSTDRVQYFFDNAIPDSDDCPANKITGVPKNSFVLITASHKNSEIMEQLKELGTPQNNIFVTGHWVPVASPETSKIESFLYENGFEMVANLLKDKRKKQNYERNPLLP
;
A
#
# COMPACT_ATOMS: atom_id res chain seq x y z
N MET A 1 10.18 -30.54 20.12
CA MET A 1 11.05 -29.37 19.87
C MET A 1 10.26 -28.38 19.03
N LEU A 2 10.26 -27.10 19.40
CA LEU A 2 9.60 -26.04 18.62
C LEU A 2 10.25 -25.96 17.23
N ASN A 3 9.44 -26.04 16.17
CA ASN A 3 9.96 -26.01 14.80
C ASN A 3 10.44 -24.59 14.47
N LYS A 4 11.76 -24.39 14.38
CA LYS A 4 12.41 -23.09 14.08
C LYS A 4 11.98 -22.48 12.74
N ASN A 5 11.40 -23.29 11.85
CA ASN A 5 10.93 -22.86 10.54
C ASN A 5 9.50 -22.28 10.55
N LYS A 6 8.77 -22.40 11.67
CA LYS A 6 7.56 -21.62 11.91
C LYS A 6 7.91 -20.17 12.23
N TYR A 7 6.94 -19.28 12.08
CA TYR A 7 7.03 -17.93 12.58
C TYR A 7 7.02 -17.91 14.11
N SER A 8 7.94 -17.18 14.73
CA SER A 8 7.78 -16.70 16.10
C SER A 8 7.17 -15.30 16.07
N ILE A 9 5.94 -15.15 16.55
CA ILE A 9 5.21 -13.88 16.58
C ILE A 9 5.08 -13.42 18.02
N HIS A 10 5.62 -12.24 18.33
CA HIS A 10 5.59 -11.67 19.66
C HIS A 10 4.67 -10.47 19.64
N HIS A 11 3.61 -10.49 20.45
CA HIS A 11 2.65 -9.40 20.53
C HIS A 11 2.61 -8.80 21.93
N ILE A 12 3.03 -7.54 22.05
CA ILE A 12 3.03 -6.76 23.28
C ILE A 12 1.75 -5.95 23.34
N GLY A 13 1.07 -5.93 24.49
CA GLY A 13 -0.26 -5.34 24.62
C GLY A 13 -1.40 -6.33 24.40
N GLY A 14 -1.17 -7.60 24.72
CA GLY A 14 -2.02 -8.70 24.30
C GLY A 14 -3.39 -8.80 24.98
N ARG A 15 -3.80 -7.83 25.81
CA ARG A 15 -5.11 -7.81 26.48
C ARG A 15 -6.22 -8.17 25.49
N ARG A 16 -7.17 -9.00 25.95
CA ARG A 16 -8.27 -9.58 25.14
C ARG A 16 -7.85 -10.52 24.01
N ALA A 17 -6.57 -10.86 23.87
CA ALA A 17 -6.00 -11.67 22.79
C ALA A 17 -6.27 -11.08 21.39
N THR A 18 -6.20 -9.74 21.28
CA THR A 18 -6.40 -9.02 20.03
C THR A 18 -5.07 -8.49 19.51
N SER A 19 -4.91 -8.39 18.19
CA SER A 19 -3.78 -7.70 17.54
C SER A 19 -4.21 -7.25 16.14
N SER A 20 -3.59 -6.19 15.63
CA SER A 20 -3.82 -5.64 14.29
C SER A 20 -3.22 -6.49 13.15
N LEU A 21 -2.47 -7.55 13.46
CA LEU A 21 -1.94 -8.48 12.48
C LEU A 21 -3.06 -9.30 11.80
N LYS A 22 -2.82 -9.73 10.55
CA LYS A 22 -3.71 -10.66 9.84
C LYS A 22 -3.62 -12.10 10.37
N HIS A 23 -4.17 -12.32 11.56
CA HIS A 23 -4.08 -13.57 12.35
C HIS A 23 -4.34 -14.83 11.53
N ASP A 24 -5.43 -14.87 10.75
CA ASP A 24 -5.89 -16.07 10.05
C ASP A 24 -4.83 -16.66 9.11
N PHE A 25 -3.97 -15.82 8.53
CA PHE A 25 -2.90 -16.27 7.63
C PHE A 25 -1.72 -16.85 8.40
N PHE A 26 -1.36 -16.27 9.54
CA PHE A 26 -0.20 -16.71 10.29
C PHE A 26 -0.49 -17.88 11.23
N GLN A 27 -1.74 -18.05 11.70
CA GLN A 27 -2.07 -18.91 12.85
C GLN A 27 -1.56 -20.36 12.73
N LYS A 28 -1.65 -21.00 11.56
CA LYS A 28 -1.20 -22.40 11.36
C LYS A 28 0.33 -22.54 11.35
N GLU A 29 1.00 -21.49 10.90
CA GLU A 29 2.44 -21.45 10.62
C GLU A 29 3.23 -20.65 11.65
N SER A 30 2.63 -20.34 12.79
CA SER A 30 3.24 -19.51 13.83
C SER A 30 3.13 -20.11 15.23
N LEU A 31 4.06 -19.66 16.07
CA LEU A 31 4.07 -19.74 17.50
C LEU A 31 3.84 -18.31 18.01
N TRP A 32 2.87 -18.13 18.88
CA TRP A 32 2.52 -16.83 19.42
C TRP A 32 3.04 -16.67 20.83
N THR A 33 3.62 -15.51 21.12
CA THR A 33 3.94 -15.10 22.48
C THR A 33 3.27 -13.77 22.77
N PHE A 34 2.29 -13.78 23.67
CA PHE A 34 1.61 -12.58 24.14
C PHE A 34 2.27 -12.03 25.40
N TYR A 35 2.40 -10.72 25.46
CA TYR A 35 2.92 -9.98 26.61
C TYR A 35 1.90 -8.96 27.07
N ASP A 36 1.72 -8.84 28.39
CA ASP A 36 1.01 -7.73 29.01
C ASP A 36 1.64 -7.41 30.37
N ALA A 37 1.74 -6.12 30.68
CA ALA A 37 2.28 -5.65 31.95
C ALA A 37 1.30 -5.85 33.11
N ASP A 38 -0.01 -5.84 32.84
CA ASP A 38 -1.03 -6.09 33.84
C ASP A 38 -1.39 -7.58 33.89
N LYS A 39 -0.93 -8.23 34.96
CA LYS A 39 -1.15 -9.66 35.20
C LYS A 39 -2.63 -10.06 35.27
N SER A 40 -3.55 -9.12 35.48
CA SER A 40 -4.98 -9.42 35.58
C SER A 40 -5.58 -9.96 34.28
N CYS A 41 -5.00 -9.68 33.11
CA CYS A 41 -5.53 -10.14 31.83
C CYS A 41 -4.94 -11.46 31.32
N LEU A 42 -3.96 -12.05 32.00
CA LEU A 42 -3.25 -13.22 31.47
C LEU A 42 -4.17 -14.43 31.31
N GLU A 43 -5.03 -14.69 32.29
CA GLU A 43 -6.03 -15.77 32.20
C GLU A 43 -7.08 -15.50 31.12
N GLN A 44 -7.43 -14.23 30.90
CA GLN A 44 -8.30 -13.85 29.79
C GLN A 44 -7.65 -14.16 28.44
N ILE A 45 -6.35 -13.86 28.27
CA ILE A 45 -5.62 -14.16 27.04
C ILE A 45 -5.61 -15.67 26.82
N LYS A 46 -5.18 -16.44 27.83
CA LYS A 46 -5.14 -17.91 27.75
C LYS A 46 -6.49 -18.51 27.35
N SER A 47 -7.59 -18.04 27.95
CA SER A 47 -8.94 -18.53 27.64
C SER A 47 -9.40 -18.35 26.19
N LYS A 48 -8.70 -17.50 25.41
CA LYS A 48 -9.02 -17.16 24.03
C LYS A 48 -7.98 -17.66 23.03
N THR A 49 -6.92 -18.31 23.50
CA THR A 49 -5.79 -18.76 22.67
C THR A 49 -5.58 -20.25 22.82
N ASP A 50 -5.01 -20.91 21.81
CA ASP A 50 -4.62 -22.31 21.91
C ASP A 50 -3.25 -22.43 22.59
N GLU A 51 -3.23 -23.01 23.79
CA GLU A 51 -2.03 -23.23 24.61
C GLU A 51 -0.96 -24.10 23.94
N LYS A 52 -1.32 -24.88 22.90
CA LYS A 52 -0.35 -25.71 22.15
C LYS A 52 0.59 -24.88 21.28
N ILE A 53 0.13 -23.70 20.87
CA ILE A 53 0.85 -22.81 19.93
C ILE A 53 1.03 -21.40 20.48
N THR A 54 0.56 -21.13 21.71
CA THR A 54 0.57 -19.81 22.33
C THR A 54 1.20 -19.85 23.72
N GLN A 55 2.12 -18.93 23.97
CA GLN A 55 2.66 -18.62 25.27
C GLN A 55 2.17 -17.24 25.73
N VAL A 56 1.90 -17.09 27.02
CA VAL A 56 1.52 -15.81 27.62
C VAL A 56 2.51 -15.47 28.73
N LEU A 57 3.23 -14.36 28.57
CA LEU A 57 4.31 -13.95 29.45
C LEU A 57 3.97 -12.65 30.20
N PRO A 58 4.10 -12.62 31.54
CA PRO A 58 3.70 -11.49 32.37
C PRO A 58 4.77 -10.39 32.46
N TYR A 59 5.39 -10.04 31.32
CA TYR A 59 6.49 -9.06 31.29
C TYR A 59 6.02 -7.69 30.80
N CYS A 60 6.40 -6.66 31.55
CA CYS A 60 6.39 -5.28 31.06
C CYS A 60 7.64 -5.05 30.22
N LEU A 61 7.49 -5.05 28.89
CA LEU A 61 8.59 -4.81 27.96
C LEU A 61 8.83 -3.31 27.77
N PHE A 62 10.11 -2.92 27.78
CA PHE A 62 10.56 -1.54 27.64
C PHE A 62 12.00 -1.50 27.09
N SER A 63 12.66 -0.34 27.17
CA SER A 63 14.01 -0.14 26.62
C SER A 63 15.12 -0.88 27.35
N LYS A 64 14.95 -1.20 28.64
CA LYS A 64 15.92 -1.93 29.48
C LYS A 64 15.26 -2.46 30.75
N LYS A 65 16.00 -3.30 31.50
CA LYS A 65 15.62 -3.69 32.85
C LYS A 65 15.70 -2.48 33.80
N GLN A 66 14.58 -2.11 34.40
CA GLN A 66 14.48 -1.01 35.36
C GLN A 66 13.16 -1.12 36.15
N GLN A 67 13.07 -0.43 37.28
CA GLN A 67 11.79 -0.23 37.96
C GLN A 67 11.07 0.98 37.34
N VAL A 68 9.77 0.85 37.16
CA VAL A 68 8.89 1.92 36.69
C VAL A 68 7.64 2.01 37.54
N GLU A 69 7.05 3.19 37.56
CA GLU A 69 5.67 3.37 38.01
C GLU A 69 4.75 3.10 36.81
N PHE A 70 3.74 2.25 36.99
CA PHE A 70 2.80 1.86 35.96
C PHE A 70 1.39 2.30 36.33
N ASN A 71 0.74 3.01 35.41
CA ASN A 71 -0.60 3.52 35.57
C ASN A 71 -1.65 2.45 35.26
N ILE A 72 -2.44 2.08 36.27
CA ILE A 72 -3.67 1.31 36.08
C ILE A 72 -4.83 2.28 35.97
N ASN A 73 -5.37 2.38 34.77
CA ASN A 73 -6.40 3.35 34.39
C ASN A 73 -7.80 2.74 34.45
N VAL A 74 -8.83 3.60 34.34
CA VAL A 74 -10.24 3.19 34.33
C VAL A 74 -10.53 2.23 33.19
N ASP A 75 -10.03 2.53 31.99
CA ASP A 75 -10.00 1.57 30.89
C ASP A 75 -8.64 0.86 30.90
N PRO A 76 -8.59 -0.46 31.20
CA PRO A 76 -7.35 -1.22 31.24
C PRO A 76 -6.62 -1.32 29.90
N THR A 77 -7.27 -1.01 28.77
CA THR A 77 -6.62 -0.93 27.45
C THR A 77 -5.77 0.34 27.30
N THR A 78 -5.94 1.30 28.21
CA THR A 78 -5.17 2.55 28.24
C THR A 78 -4.08 2.57 29.31
N ASN A 79 -3.80 1.44 29.97
CA ASN A 79 -2.74 1.35 30.96
C ASN A 79 -1.38 1.68 30.32
N SER A 80 -0.56 2.49 30.99
CA SER A 80 0.72 2.94 30.45
C SER A 80 1.75 3.21 31.54
N ILE A 81 3.03 3.20 31.18
CA ILE A 81 4.12 3.74 32.01
C ILE A 81 4.08 5.28 31.99
N PHE A 82 3.53 5.86 30.93
CA PHE A 82 3.47 7.30 30.77
C PHE A 82 2.17 7.88 31.33
N ASP A 83 2.25 9.11 31.81
CA ASP A 83 1.08 9.89 32.21
C ASP A 83 0.43 10.52 30.97
N LEU A 84 -0.89 10.74 31.02
CA LEU A 84 -1.61 11.44 29.96
C LEU A 84 -1.09 12.88 29.83
N ASN A 85 -0.78 13.31 28.62
CA ASN A 85 -0.57 14.72 28.34
C ASN A 85 -1.89 15.47 28.51
N CYS A 86 -1.95 16.36 29.49
CA CYS A 86 -3.18 17.05 29.89
C CYS A 86 -3.89 17.81 28.75
N LYS A 87 -3.17 18.18 27.69
CA LYS A 87 -3.76 18.79 26.48
C LYS A 87 -4.76 17.88 25.78
N PHE A 88 -4.59 16.57 25.85
CA PHE A 88 -5.44 15.56 25.20
C PHE A 88 -6.50 14.97 26.13
N LYS A 89 -6.69 15.53 27.34
CA LYS A 89 -7.73 15.09 28.26
C LYS A 89 -9.14 15.17 27.64
N GLU A 90 -9.41 16.22 26.87
CA GLU A 90 -10.68 16.42 26.17
C GLU A 90 -10.63 15.89 24.72
N LEU A 91 -9.71 14.97 24.41
CA LEU A 91 -9.73 14.28 23.13
C LEU A 91 -10.86 13.25 23.12
N TYR A 92 -11.77 13.39 22.17
CA TYR A 92 -12.87 12.47 21.93
C TYR A 92 -12.51 11.56 20.76
N LEU A 93 -12.34 10.27 21.03
CA LEU A 93 -12.11 9.27 20.00
C LEU A 93 -13.46 8.77 19.48
N ASP A 94 -13.52 8.50 18.18
CA ASP A 94 -14.67 7.82 17.60
C ASP A 94 -14.56 6.33 17.91
N HIS A 95 -15.44 5.85 18.80
CA HIS A 95 -15.48 4.46 19.21
C HIS A 95 -16.91 3.97 19.22
N ASP A 96 -17.16 2.92 18.44
CA ASP A 96 -18.44 2.23 18.41
C ASP A 96 -18.31 0.89 19.13
N TYR A 97 -19.01 0.74 20.25
CA TYR A 97 -19.06 -0.53 20.96
C TYR A 97 -20.25 -1.35 20.47
N PRO A 98 -20.04 -2.60 20.01
CA PRO A 98 -21.11 -3.42 19.42
C PRO A 98 -22.39 -3.57 20.27
N LEU A 99 -22.27 -3.48 21.60
CA LEU A 99 -23.39 -3.65 22.54
C LEU A 99 -24.01 -2.33 23.01
N TYR A 100 -23.28 -1.21 22.94
CA TYR A 100 -23.70 0.07 23.53
C TYR A 100 -23.93 1.15 22.47
N GLY A 101 -23.54 0.88 21.22
CA GLY A 101 -23.60 1.84 20.11
C GLY A 101 -22.53 2.92 20.20
N PRO A 102 -22.69 4.00 19.41
CA PRO A 102 -21.73 5.09 19.35
C PRO A 102 -21.75 5.88 20.66
N MET A 103 -20.57 6.18 21.21
CA MET A 103 -20.42 6.99 22.41
C MET A 103 -19.26 7.98 22.27
N ASP A 104 -19.32 9.06 23.06
CA ASP A 104 -18.19 9.98 23.18
C ASP A 104 -17.10 9.34 24.04
N PHE A 105 -16.13 8.69 23.39
CA PHE A 105 -14.98 8.10 24.07
C PHE A 105 -13.99 9.21 24.42
N ARG A 106 -14.24 9.89 25.55
CA ARG A 106 -13.35 10.94 26.05
C ARG A 106 -12.12 10.32 26.71
N LEU A 107 -10.95 10.57 26.15
CA LEU A 107 -9.71 9.97 26.60
C LEU A 107 -9.39 10.27 28.08
N GLY A 108 -9.66 11.48 28.56
CA GLY A 108 -9.47 11.85 29.96
C GLY A 108 -10.29 11.04 30.97
N ASP A 109 -11.42 10.45 30.56
CA ASP A 109 -12.22 9.57 31.42
C ASP A 109 -11.66 8.16 31.45
N THR A 110 -11.08 7.69 30.34
CA THR A 110 -10.59 6.32 30.18
C THR A 110 -9.20 6.16 30.81
N VAL A 111 -8.32 7.15 30.62
CA VAL A 111 -6.97 7.20 31.22
C VAL A 111 -6.97 7.67 32.68
N LYS A 112 -8.14 7.91 33.27
CA LYS A 112 -8.23 8.33 34.68
C LYS A 112 -7.57 7.26 35.54
N ASN A 113 -6.48 7.62 36.21
CA ASN A 113 -5.73 6.68 37.03
C ASN A 113 -6.58 6.17 38.21
N ILE A 114 -6.70 4.85 38.32
CA ILE A 114 -7.30 4.17 39.49
C ILE A 114 -6.22 3.97 40.55
N LYS A 115 -5.04 3.51 40.13
CA LYS A 115 -3.88 3.30 41.01
C LYS A 115 -2.58 3.31 40.22
N LYS A 116 -1.49 3.59 40.93
CA LYS A 116 -0.11 3.42 40.45
C LYS A 116 0.50 2.19 41.12
N ILE A 117 1.19 1.36 40.34
CA ILE A 117 1.90 0.18 40.84
C ILE A 117 3.35 0.22 40.40
N GLU A 118 4.27 -0.23 41.25
CA GLU A 118 5.67 -0.42 40.85
C GLU A 118 5.82 -1.76 40.13
N LEU A 119 6.45 -1.73 38.96
CA LEU A 119 6.75 -2.93 38.16
C LEU A 119 8.20 -2.91 37.71
N SER A 120 8.82 -4.10 37.66
CA SER A 120 10.10 -4.27 36.99
C SER A 120 9.85 -4.50 35.50
N CYS A 121 10.36 -3.60 34.67
CA CYS A 121 10.47 -3.80 33.24
C CYS A 121 11.65 -4.72 32.90
N THR A 122 11.60 -5.28 31.69
CA THR A 122 12.73 -5.92 31.01
C THR A 122 12.73 -5.51 29.54
N SER A 123 13.73 -5.92 28.77
CA SER A 123 13.79 -5.69 27.33
C SER A 123 13.69 -7.00 26.56
N MET A 124 13.27 -6.94 25.29
CA MET A 124 13.18 -8.11 24.42
C MET A 124 14.57 -8.75 24.23
N ASP A 125 15.60 -7.93 24.05
CA ASP A 125 16.97 -8.40 23.91
C ASP A 125 17.50 -9.12 25.15
N LEU A 126 17.06 -8.72 26.36
CA LEU A 126 17.43 -9.42 27.59
C LEU A 126 16.72 -10.77 27.69
N LEU A 127 15.45 -10.86 27.26
CA LEU A 127 14.74 -12.14 27.21
C LEU A 127 15.38 -13.09 26.19
N ALA A 128 15.83 -12.57 25.05
CA ALA A 128 16.48 -13.35 24.00
C ALA A 128 17.88 -13.87 24.36
N GLN A 129 18.43 -13.51 25.52
CA GLN A 129 19.65 -14.14 26.06
C GLN A 129 19.38 -15.51 26.69
N ASP A 130 18.12 -15.82 27.02
CA ASP A 130 17.73 -17.15 27.48
C ASP A 130 17.71 -18.12 26.28
N ASN A 131 18.40 -19.25 26.41
CA ASN A 131 18.51 -20.24 25.34
C ASN A 131 17.16 -20.88 24.97
N ASP A 132 16.20 -20.87 25.89
CA ASP A 132 14.84 -21.38 25.64
C ASP A 132 13.93 -20.34 24.97
N PHE A 133 14.37 -19.08 24.86
CA PHE A 133 13.61 -17.99 24.25
C PHE A 133 13.83 -17.95 22.73
N ILE A 134 12.73 -18.05 21.98
CA ILE A 134 12.76 -17.90 20.53
C ILE A 134 12.52 -16.43 20.18
N ALA A 135 13.55 -15.72 19.72
CA ALA A 135 13.40 -14.34 19.27
C ALA A 135 12.32 -14.17 18.16
N PRO A 136 11.64 -13.01 18.09
CA PRO A 136 10.55 -12.78 17.15
C PRO A 136 11.03 -12.68 15.70
N ASP A 137 10.35 -13.40 14.81
CA ASP A 137 10.35 -13.09 13.38
C ASP A 137 9.44 -11.88 13.12
N ILE A 138 8.29 -11.81 13.80
CA ILE A 138 7.37 -10.66 13.74
C ILE A 138 7.21 -10.09 15.15
N LEU A 139 7.50 -8.80 15.29
CA LEU A 139 7.29 -8.05 16.53
C LEU A 139 6.07 -7.14 16.37
N SER A 140 5.01 -7.40 17.12
CA SER A 140 3.81 -6.55 17.17
C SER A 140 3.73 -5.83 18.50
N ILE A 141 3.53 -4.52 18.50
CA ILE A 141 3.54 -3.67 19.69
C ILE A 141 2.29 -2.80 19.73
N ASP A 142 1.44 -3.04 20.70
CA ASP A 142 0.27 -2.24 21.05
C ASP A 142 0.45 -1.78 22.51
N ALA A 143 1.45 -0.92 22.72
CA ALA A 143 1.85 -0.46 24.03
C ALA A 143 1.66 1.05 24.10
N GLN A 144 0.63 1.46 24.85
CA GLN A 144 0.17 2.84 24.97
C GLN A 144 1.31 3.83 25.28
N GLY A 145 1.73 4.60 24.26
CA GLY A 145 2.82 5.57 24.32
C GLY A 145 4.24 4.99 24.42
N ALA A 146 4.40 3.67 24.51
CA ALA A 146 5.67 2.99 24.79
C ALA A 146 6.24 2.16 23.61
N SER A 147 5.59 2.20 22.44
CA SER A 147 6.04 1.47 21.24
C SER A 147 7.52 1.69 20.91
N TYR A 148 7.98 2.93 20.92
CA TYR A 148 9.37 3.28 20.64
C TYR A 148 10.35 2.69 21.66
N ASP A 149 10.02 2.72 22.95
CA ASP A 149 10.89 2.20 24.00
C ASP A 149 11.03 0.68 23.92
N VAL A 150 9.96 -0.04 23.58
CA VAL A 150 10.01 -1.47 23.31
C VAL A 150 10.94 -1.76 22.13
N LEU A 151 10.84 -0.99 21.04
CA LEU A 151 11.73 -1.13 19.89
C LEU A 151 13.19 -0.89 20.28
N LYS A 152 13.47 0.14 21.08
CA LYS A 152 14.80 0.44 21.61
C LYS A 152 15.36 -0.70 22.48
N GLY A 153 14.50 -1.44 23.17
CA GLY A 153 14.86 -2.64 23.93
C GLY A 153 14.98 -3.92 23.11
N SER A 154 14.81 -3.85 21.79
CA SER A 154 14.74 -5.00 20.89
C SER A 154 15.78 -4.95 19.76
N ILE A 155 16.81 -4.10 19.85
CA ILE A 155 17.75 -3.81 18.74
C ILE A 155 18.44 -5.08 18.23
N ASN A 156 18.88 -5.96 19.12
CA ASN A 156 19.57 -7.19 18.71
C ASN A 156 18.60 -8.15 18.03
N CYS A 157 17.37 -8.29 18.54
CA CYS A 157 16.32 -9.06 17.89
C CYS A 157 15.99 -8.51 16.49
N LEU A 158 15.86 -7.18 16.39
CA LEU A 158 15.56 -6.47 15.15
C LEU A 158 16.61 -6.69 14.04
N LYS A 159 17.89 -6.81 14.42
CA LYS A 159 19.00 -7.07 13.48
C LYS A 159 19.19 -8.55 13.17
N SER A 160 19.08 -9.41 14.17
CA SER A 160 19.44 -10.82 14.01
C SER A 160 18.34 -11.65 13.35
N LYS A 161 17.06 -11.33 13.57
CA LYS A 161 15.97 -12.25 13.22
C LYS A 161 14.69 -11.60 12.71
N THR A 162 14.26 -10.49 13.31
CA THR A 162 12.96 -9.90 12.98
C THR A 162 12.89 -9.46 11.51
N ILE A 163 11.84 -9.91 10.82
CA ILE A 163 11.55 -9.60 9.42
C ILE A 163 10.37 -8.63 9.27
N ALA A 164 9.55 -8.47 10.30
CA ALA A 164 8.46 -7.50 10.29
C ALA A 164 8.21 -6.89 11.66
N VAL A 165 7.81 -5.62 11.65
CA VAL A 165 7.34 -4.91 12.83
C VAL A 165 5.96 -4.33 12.55
N SER A 166 5.03 -4.55 13.46
CA SER A 166 3.76 -3.83 13.54
C SER A 166 3.73 -3.06 14.84
N CYS A 167 3.44 -1.77 14.82
CA CYS A 167 3.27 -1.03 16.06
C CYS A 167 2.26 0.11 15.96
N GLU A 168 1.64 0.43 17.10
CA GLU A 168 0.91 1.68 17.26
C GLU A 168 1.88 2.86 17.09
N ALA A 169 1.48 3.84 16.29
CA ALA A 169 2.22 5.06 16.03
C ALA A 169 1.30 6.27 16.13
N GLU A 170 1.71 7.22 16.95
CA GLU A 170 0.93 8.41 17.25
C GLU A 170 1.42 9.62 16.42
N PHE A 171 0.48 10.46 16.01
CA PHE A 171 0.76 11.72 15.31
C PHE A 171 0.70 12.93 16.22
N VAL A 172 0.16 12.74 17.44
CA VAL A 172 0.08 13.74 18.49
C VAL A 172 0.54 13.13 19.82
N PRO A 173 1.18 13.88 20.72
CA PRO A 173 1.76 13.34 21.94
C PRO A 173 0.69 13.13 23.02
N ILE A 174 -0.10 12.06 22.88
CA ILE A 174 -1.21 11.70 23.77
C ILE A 174 -0.72 11.49 25.20
N TYR A 175 0.38 10.79 25.38
CA TYR A 175 1.11 10.61 26.63
C TYR A 175 2.33 11.54 26.69
N GLU A 176 2.73 11.90 27.91
CA GLU A 176 3.88 12.79 28.14
C GLU A 176 5.20 12.11 27.74
N GLY A 177 6.01 12.81 26.95
CA GLY A 177 7.32 12.32 26.54
C GLY A 177 7.30 11.17 25.51
N GLN A 178 6.12 10.73 25.07
CA GLN A 178 5.99 9.68 24.06
C GLN A 178 6.65 10.09 22.75
N LYS A 179 7.16 9.11 22.02
CA LYS A 179 7.67 9.28 20.67
C LYS A 179 6.54 9.20 19.65
N LEU A 180 6.69 9.90 18.53
CA LEU A 180 5.67 9.95 17.48
C LEU A 180 6.07 9.09 16.27
N PHE A 181 5.17 8.95 15.30
CA PHE A 181 5.41 8.19 14.08
C PHE A 181 6.74 8.53 13.40
N GLY A 182 7.12 9.82 13.34
CA GLY A 182 8.40 10.22 12.75
C GLY A 182 9.62 9.66 13.49
N ASP A 183 9.60 9.63 14.83
CA ASP A 183 10.68 9.01 15.61
C ASP A 183 10.72 7.49 15.37
N VAL A 184 9.56 6.83 15.40
CA VAL A 184 9.43 5.36 15.21
C VAL A 184 9.88 4.94 13.80
N ALA A 185 9.39 5.63 12.77
CA ALA A 185 9.72 5.34 11.38
C ALA A 185 11.22 5.54 11.11
N ASN A 186 11.82 6.63 11.60
CA ASN A 186 13.26 6.87 11.47
C ASN A 186 14.07 5.79 12.20
N PHE A 187 13.68 5.44 13.43
CA PHE A 187 14.38 4.39 14.19
C PHE A 187 14.34 3.04 13.47
N LEU A 188 13.19 2.64 12.93
CA LEU A 188 13.05 1.39 12.20
C LEU A 188 13.83 1.42 10.88
N ASN A 189 13.80 2.54 10.16
CA ASN A 189 14.59 2.76 8.95
C ASN A 189 16.10 2.63 9.22
N ASP A 190 16.61 3.26 10.29
CA ASP A 190 18.01 3.17 10.71
C ASP A 190 18.42 1.74 11.11
N ASN A 191 17.45 0.87 11.40
CA ASN A 191 17.66 -0.55 11.68
C ASN A 191 17.24 -1.45 10.51
N GLY A 192 17.20 -0.93 9.27
CA GLY A 192 17.03 -1.72 8.06
C GLY A 192 15.60 -2.19 7.80
N PHE A 193 14.59 -1.48 8.32
CA PHE A 193 13.19 -1.73 8.01
C PHE A 193 12.63 -0.65 7.09
N ILE A 194 11.74 -1.06 6.18
CA ILE A 194 11.03 -0.18 5.26
C ILE A 194 9.60 -0.01 5.77
N PHE A 195 9.13 1.22 5.84
CA PHE A 195 7.71 1.49 6.08
C PHE A 195 6.86 1.01 4.89
N CYS A 196 5.88 0.14 5.14
CA CYS A 196 5.04 -0.43 4.09
C CYS A 196 3.68 0.25 3.99
N CYS A 197 2.98 0.39 5.11
CA CYS A 197 1.66 1.04 5.16
C CYS A 197 1.22 1.36 6.59
N PHE A 198 0.13 2.13 6.65
CA PHE A 198 -0.76 2.16 7.81
C PHE A 198 -1.82 1.08 7.64
N LEU A 199 -1.99 0.23 8.66
CA LEU A 199 -3.00 -0.83 8.71
C LEU A 199 -4.37 -0.28 9.09
N LYS A 200 -4.39 0.66 10.04
CA LYS A 200 -5.60 1.28 10.55
C LYS A 200 -5.29 2.70 11.00
N PHE A 201 -6.21 3.61 10.75
CA PHE A 201 -6.14 4.99 11.20
C PHE A 201 -7.18 5.22 12.30
N GLY A 202 -6.77 5.88 13.38
CA GLY A 202 -7.64 6.36 14.46
C GLY A 202 -7.77 7.88 14.45
N LYS A 203 -9.00 8.37 14.54
CA LYS A 203 -9.29 9.81 14.57
C LYS A 203 -9.78 10.26 15.94
N GLY A 204 -9.54 11.52 16.25
CA GLY A 204 -10.08 12.16 17.44
C GLY A 204 -10.37 13.65 17.24
N SER A 205 -11.28 14.17 18.06
CA SER A 205 -11.70 15.57 18.06
C SER A 205 -11.38 16.21 19.40
N MET A 206 -10.80 17.41 19.39
CA MET A 206 -10.46 18.16 20.62
C MET A 206 -11.66 18.82 21.30
N TYR A 207 -12.79 18.90 20.58
CA TYR A 207 -14.00 19.55 21.02
C TYR A 207 -15.19 18.63 20.78
N ARG A 208 -16.12 18.66 21.72
CA ARG A 208 -17.39 17.96 21.62
C ARG A 208 -18.45 18.89 21.06
N GLU A 209 -19.26 18.36 20.15
CA GLU A 209 -20.39 19.07 19.57
C GLU A 209 -21.62 18.15 19.47
N SER A 210 -22.81 18.73 19.30
CA SER A 210 -24.04 17.96 19.05
C SER A 210 -23.91 17.05 17.82
N VAL A 211 -24.51 15.85 17.87
CA VAL A 211 -24.29 14.77 16.87
C VAL A 211 -24.49 15.25 15.42
N GLY A 212 -25.50 16.09 15.16
CA GLY A 212 -25.78 16.63 13.82
C GLY A 212 -24.85 17.75 13.33
N LEU A 213 -23.96 18.25 14.19
CA LEU A 213 -22.98 19.30 13.90
C LEU A 213 -21.54 18.79 13.97
N ARG A 214 -21.33 17.48 14.18
CA ARG A 214 -19.99 16.89 14.20
C ARG A 214 -19.43 16.81 12.79
N GLY A 215 -18.23 17.37 12.63
CA GLY A 215 -17.40 17.15 11.45
C GLY A 215 -16.54 15.89 11.58
N ASP A 216 -15.61 15.73 10.64
CA ASP A 216 -14.59 14.69 10.71
C ASP A 216 -13.58 14.98 11.84
N GLY A 217 -12.96 13.94 12.38
CA GLY A 217 -11.89 14.06 13.38
C GLY A 217 -10.52 14.28 12.76
N PHE A 218 -9.54 14.64 13.57
CA PHE A 218 -8.14 14.70 13.17
C PHE A 218 -7.50 13.33 13.31
N GLN A 219 -6.56 13.01 12.43
CA GLN A 219 -5.77 11.78 12.55
C GLN A 219 -4.86 11.88 13.79
N THR A 220 -5.04 11.00 14.77
CA THR A 220 -4.32 11.06 16.04
C THR A 220 -3.33 9.91 16.23
N TYR A 221 -3.67 8.72 15.73
CA TYR A 221 -2.79 7.55 15.78
C TYR A 221 -3.08 6.60 14.61
N ALA A 222 -2.21 5.63 14.39
CA ALA A 222 -2.39 4.56 13.43
C ALA A 222 -1.65 3.29 13.85
N ASP A 223 -2.14 2.15 13.39
CA ASP A 223 -1.36 0.92 13.36
C ASP A 223 -0.48 0.96 12.11
N THR A 224 0.81 0.66 12.27
CA THR A 224 1.79 0.69 11.18
C THR A 224 2.32 -0.70 10.88
N PHE A 225 2.81 -0.91 9.66
CA PHE A 225 3.49 -2.14 9.26
C PHE A 225 4.80 -1.85 8.53
N PHE A 226 5.86 -2.53 8.95
CA PHE A 226 7.19 -2.44 8.41
C PHE A 226 7.72 -3.83 8.06
N LEU A 227 8.44 -3.92 6.95
CA LEU A 227 9.17 -5.13 6.54
C LEU A 227 10.67 -4.85 6.57
N LYS A 228 11.46 -5.86 6.92
CA LYS A 228 12.91 -5.78 6.84
C LYS A 228 13.34 -5.67 5.37
N ASP A 229 14.27 -4.76 5.09
CA ASP A 229 14.85 -4.56 3.76
C ASP A 229 15.60 -5.83 3.32
N ILE A 230 15.41 -6.25 2.06
CA ILE A 230 16.06 -7.46 1.51
C ILE A 230 17.58 -7.32 1.56
N SER A 231 18.13 -6.15 1.24
CA SER A 231 19.57 -5.90 1.35
C SER A 231 20.02 -5.96 2.81
N ALA A 232 19.25 -5.41 3.75
CA ALA A 232 19.58 -5.53 5.17
C ALA A 232 19.60 -7.00 5.64
N ILE A 233 18.66 -7.84 5.18
CA ILE A 233 18.68 -9.29 5.47
C ILE A 233 19.97 -9.94 4.95
N LEU A 234 20.36 -9.62 3.72
CA LEU A 234 21.56 -10.17 3.07
C LEU A 234 22.87 -9.66 3.69
N GLU A 235 22.87 -8.47 4.30
CA GLU A 235 24.00 -7.92 5.04
C GLU A 235 24.12 -8.52 6.45
N GLU A 236 22.99 -8.76 7.12
CA GLU A 236 22.95 -9.23 8.52
C GLU A 236 23.05 -10.76 8.66
N SER A 237 22.74 -11.50 7.59
CA SER A 237 22.69 -12.96 7.63
C SER A 237 23.19 -13.58 6.33
N SER A 238 23.67 -14.82 6.40
CA SER A 238 24.19 -15.55 5.24
C SER A 238 23.78 -17.03 5.28
N GLY A 239 23.99 -17.72 4.15
CA GLY A 239 23.66 -19.13 4.01
C GLY A 239 22.19 -19.42 4.33
N GLN A 240 21.96 -20.44 5.14
CA GLN A 240 20.63 -20.93 5.49
C GLN A 240 19.75 -19.89 6.19
N GLU A 241 20.30 -19.11 7.12
CA GLU A 241 19.53 -18.12 7.89
C GLU A 241 18.96 -17.03 6.96
N ALA A 242 19.78 -16.54 6.03
CA ALA A 242 19.34 -15.57 5.02
C ALA A 242 18.20 -16.15 4.17
N ILE A 243 18.31 -17.41 3.73
CA ILE A 243 17.25 -18.06 2.95
C ILE A 243 15.95 -18.14 3.78
N ILE A 244 16.01 -18.61 5.04
CA ILE A 244 14.83 -18.70 5.90
C ILE A 244 14.19 -17.32 6.11
N ARG A 245 14.99 -16.29 6.39
CA ARG A 245 14.50 -14.91 6.56
C ARG A 245 13.87 -14.36 5.28
N LEU A 246 14.42 -14.67 4.10
CA LEU A 246 13.85 -14.27 2.81
C LEU A 246 12.53 -15.00 2.50
N TYR A 247 12.41 -16.28 2.81
CA TYR A 247 11.14 -17.02 2.68
C TYR A 247 10.08 -16.49 3.65
N LYS A 248 10.44 -16.20 4.90
CA LYS A 248 9.56 -15.52 5.86
C LYS A 248 9.14 -14.16 5.30
N THR A 249 10.09 -13.33 4.90
CA THR A 249 9.82 -12.02 4.30
C THR A 249 8.87 -12.13 3.10
N ALA A 250 9.08 -13.10 2.21
CA ALA A 250 8.21 -13.35 1.07
C ALA A 250 6.77 -13.72 1.47
N TYR A 251 6.60 -14.62 2.45
CA TYR A 251 5.28 -15.00 2.93
C TYR A 251 4.55 -13.82 3.59
N ALA A 252 5.23 -13.09 4.49
CA ALA A 252 4.65 -11.90 5.12
C ALA A 252 4.25 -10.86 4.06
N SER A 253 5.12 -10.62 3.08
CA SER A 253 4.85 -9.72 1.96
C SER A 253 3.60 -10.12 1.19
N LEU A 254 3.46 -11.41 0.88
CA LEU A 254 2.30 -11.94 0.18
C LEU A 254 1.01 -11.76 1.00
N VAL A 255 1.02 -12.06 2.31
CA VAL A 255 -0.12 -11.88 3.23
C VAL A 255 -0.63 -10.43 3.24
N TYR A 256 0.28 -9.46 3.14
CA TYR A 256 -0.07 -8.04 3.08
C TYR A 256 -0.26 -7.49 1.66
N GLY A 257 -0.10 -8.31 0.62
CA GLY A 257 -0.34 -7.94 -0.78
C GLY A 257 0.82 -7.24 -1.49
N TYR A 258 2.04 -7.34 -0.94
CA TYR A 258 3.28 -6.82 -1.52
C TYR A 258 3.92 -7.88 -2.44
N THR A 259 3.25 -8.18 -3.54
CA THR A 259 3.64 -9.26 -4.46
C THR A 259 5.02 -9.07 -5.09
N GLU A 260 5.36 -7.84 -5.44
CA GLU A 260 6.65 -7.46 -6.04
C GLU A 260 7.79 -7.75 -5.05
N TYR A 261 7.58 -7.40 -3.79
CA TYR A 261 8.55 -7.64 -2.72
C TYR A 261 8.66 -9.12 -2.36
N ALA A 262 7.54 -9.85 -2.40
CA ALA A 262 7.54 -11.31 -2.22
C ALA A 262 8.36 -12.01 -3.31
N ILE A 263 8.14 -11.67 -4.59
CA ILE A 263 8.90 -12.21 -5.72
C ILE A 263 10.38 -11.85 -5.60
N ARG A 264 10.70 -10.60 -5.26
CA ARG A 264 12.10 -10.17 -5.11
C ARG A 264 12.81 -10.90 -3.97
N SER A 265 12.12 -11.15 -2.85
CA SER A 265 12.64 -11.92 -1.72
C SER A 265 12.95 -13.37 -2.14
N LEU A 266 12.04 -14.02 -2.87
CA LEU A 266 12.21 -15.39 -3.36
C LEU A 266 13.32 -15.50 -4.41
N ARG A 267 13.44 -14.51 -5.31
CA ARG A 267 14.55 -14.44 -6.27
C ARG A 267 15.89 -14.37 -5.54
N SER A 268 16.00 -13.47 -4.56
CA SER A 268 17.22 -13.31 -3.76
C SER A 268 17.56 -14.59 -2.99
N ALA A 269 16.55 -15.32 -2.50
CA ALA A 269 16.76 -16.60 -1.83
C ALA A 269 17.28 -17.69 -2.78
N LYS A 270 16.84 -17.69 -4.04
CA LYS A 270 17.28 -18.65 -5.09
C LYS A 270 18.68 -18.33 -5.64
N GLU A 271 19.16 -17.11 -5.49
CA GLU A 271 20.53 -16.72 -5.83
C GLU A 271 21.56 -17.24 -4.80
N LEU A 272 21.12 -17.63 -3.60
CA LEU A 272 21.98 -18.21 -2.57
C LEU A 272 22.17 -19.73 -2.77
N PRO A 273 23.30 -20.32 -2.33
CA PRO A 273 23.54 -21.76 -2.42
C PRO A 273 22.42 -22.58 -1.74
N SER A 274 21.95 -23.64 -2.43
CA SER A 274 20.88 -24.50 -1.91
C SER A 274 21.25 -25.17 -0.58
N CYS A 275 20.25 -25.33 0.29
CA CYS A 275 20.42 -25.97 1.60
C CYS A 275 19.21 -26.88 1.92
N ASP A 276 19.48 -28.14 2.27
CA ASP A 276 18.47 -29.18 2.52
C ASP A 276 17.51 -28.83 3.67
N GLU A 277 17.97 -28.07 4.67
CA GLU A 277 17.16 -27.70 5.83
C GLU A 277 16.02 -26.73 5.52
N THR A 278 16.02 -26.14 4.30
CA THR A 278 14.94 -25.27 3.82
C THR A 278 13.66 -26.03 3.45
N GLU A 279 13.74 -27.36 3.25
CA GLU A 279 12.58 -28.22 2.93
C GLU A 279 11.51 -28.23 4.04
N ASN A 280 11.92 -27.95 5.28
CA ASN A 280 11.04 -27.96 6.45
C ASN A 280 10.28 -26.63 6.67
N ILE A 281 10.37 -25.68 5.74
CA ILE A 281 9.59 -24.43 5.78
C ILE A 281 8.14 -24.73 5.34
N PRO A 282 7.14 -24.53 6.21
CA PRO A 282 5.78 -25.03 5.94
C PRO A 282 5.12 -24.48 4.66
N TYR A 283 5.38 -23.22 4.35
CA TYR A 283 4.81 -22.52 3.20
C TYR A 283 5.77 -22.46 2.00
N LYS A 284 6.91 -23.16 2.03
CA LYS A 284 7.90 -23.13 0.94
C LYS A 284 7.31 -23.63 -0.37
N LYS A 285 6.61 -24.77 -0.37
CA LYS A 285 5.98 -25.31 -1.58
C LYS A 285 5.02 -24.30 -2.22
N LEU A 286 4.23 -23.61 -1.39
CA LEU A 286 3.33 -22.56 -1.85
C LEU A 286 4.10 -21.40 -2.49
N LEU A 287 5.16 -20.92 -1.83
CA LEU A 287 5.96 -19.82 -2.35
C LEU A 287 6.78 -20.18 -3.58
N ASP A 288 7.31 -21.40 -3.68
CA ASP A 288 8.01 -21.87 -4.86
C ASP A 288 7.07 -21.96 -6.05
N SER A 289 5.88 -22.52 -5.87
CA SER A 289 4.85 -22.55 -6.91
C SER A 289 4.40 -21.15 -7.32
N PHE A 290 4.23 -20.24 -6.35
CA PHE A 290 3.97 -18.82 -6.65
C PHE A 290 5.11 -18.18 -7.47
N TYR A 291 6.36 -18.43 -7.09
CA TYR A 291 7.53 -17.92 -7.81
C TYR A 291 7.64 -18.50 -9.21
N GLU A 292 7.45 -19.81 -9.39
CA GLU A 292 7.51 -20.47 -10.70
C GLU A 292 6.46 -19.93 -11.65
N ILE A 293 5.22 -19.72 -11.17
CA ILE A 293 4.17 -19.09 -11.98
C ILE A 293 4.58 -17.65 -12.32
N ALA A 294 5.08 -16.88 -11.36
CA ALA A 294 5.52 -15.50 -11.59
C ALA A 294 6.68 -15.42 -12.60
N ASP A 295 7.71 -16.24 -12.44
CA ASP A 295 8.91 -16.26 -13.28
C ASP A 295 8.61 -16.73 -14.71
N ALA A 296 7.65 -17.64 -14.88
CA ALA A 296 7.17 -18.10 -16.19
C ALA A 296 6.12 -17.18 -16.83
N THR A 297 5.63 -16.16 -16.13
CA THR A 297 4.64 -15.22 -16.68
C THR A 297 5.33 -14.19 -17.56
N GLU A 298 4.91 -14.05 -18.82
CA GLU A 298 5.39 -12.98 -19.69
C GLU A 298 4.79 -11.64 -19.23
N TYR A 299 5.63 -10.77 -18.65
CA TYR A 299 5.19 -9.45 -18.23
C TYR A 299 5.44 -8.41 -19.32
N LYS A 300 4.38 -7.72 -19.74
CA LYS A 300 4.51 -6.42 -20.40
C LYS A 300 4.76 -5.35 -19.35
N MET A 301 5.99 -4.84 -19.28
CA MET A 301 6.30 -3.69 -18.44
C MET A 301 5.67 -2.43 -19.05
N LEU A 302 5.12 -1.56 -18.19
CA LEU A 302 4.78 -0.21 -18.63
C LEU A 302 6.07 0.51 -19.00
N GLN A 303 5.98 1.43 -19.98
CA GLN A 303 7.13 2.25 -20.36
C GLN A 303 7.62 3.04 -19.14
N SER A 304 8.93 3.03 -18.91
CA SER A 304 9.57 3.83 -17.87
C SER A 304 9.53 5.32 -18.24
N PHE A 305 9.75 6.17 -17.23
CA PHE A 305 9.83 7.61 -17.47
C PHE A 305 10.88 7.96 -18.53
N ASP A 306 12.06 7.32 -18.48
CA ASP A 306 13.17 7.57 -19.39
C ASP A 306 12.89 7.08 -20.82
N GLU A 307 12.12 6.00 -20.97
CA GLU A 307 11.67 5.52 -22.28
C GLU A 307 10.69 6.49 -22.94
N VAL A 308 9.83 7.16 -22.15
CA VAL A 308 8.87 8.15 -22.66
C VAL A 308 9.52 9.54 -22.86
N PHE A 309 10.47 9.90 -21.98
CA PHE A 309 11.15 11.19 -21.93
C PHE A 309 12.67 11.03 -21.80
N PRO A 310 13.38 10.74 -22.91
CA PRO A 310 14.84 10.71 -22.91
C PRO A 310 15.42 12.07 -22.44
N GLN A 311 16.54 12.05 -21.71
CA GLN A 311 17.12 13.17 -20.92
C GLN A 311 17.03 14.58 -21.53
N ASN A 312 17.09 14.73 -22.86
CA ASN A 312 17.05 16.03 -23.55
C ASN A 312 15.64 16.54 -23.90
N ALA A 313 14.61 15.69 -23.84
CA ALA A 313 13.23 16.05 -24.17
C ALA A 313 12.46 16.60 -22.96
N ASN A 314 12.83 16.21 -21.74
CA ASN A 314 12.10 16.60 -20.53
C ASN A 314 12.32 18.08 -20.17
N LEU A 315 13.57 18.57 -20.23
CA LEU A 315 13.88 19.98 -19.93
C LEU A 315 13.27 20.96 -20.94
N ARG A 316 12.98 20.49 -22.17
CA ARG A 316 12.28 21.30 -23.17
C ARG A 316 10.96 21.81 -22.61
N ARG A 317 10.21 20.98 -21.87
CA ARG A 317 8.90 21.31 -21.26
C ARG A 317 8.89 22.54 -20.36
N PHE A 318 10.06 22.95 -19.89
CA PHE A 318 10.26 24.11 -19.02
C PHE A 318 11.06 25.23 -19.69
N SER A 319 11.39 25.10 -20.98
CA SER A 319 12.10 26.11 -21.75
C SER A 319 11.21 27.35 -21.97
N LYS A 320 11.82 28.54 -21.95
CA LYS A 320 11.09 29.82 -22.12
C LYS A 320 10.37 29.94 -23.46
N ASN A 321 10.75 29.13 -24.45
CA ASN A 321 10.04 28.98 -25.71
C ASN A 321 9.13 27.74 -25.62
N GLN A 322 7.90 27.92 -25.13
CA GLN A 322 6.87 26.86 -25.13
C GLN A 322 6.65 26.23 -26.52
N ASP A 323 7.01 26.93 -27.60
CA ASP A 323 6.95 26.43 -28.98
C ASP A 323 7.82 25.20 -29.27
N GLU A 324 8.94 24.96 -28.54
CA GLU A 324 9.80 23.79 -28.73
C GLU A 324 9.28 22.53 -28.00
N VAL A 325 8.47 22.70 -26.96
CA VAL A 325 7.80 21.63 -26.20
C VAL A 325 6.64 21.06 -26.99
N ASP A 326 5.91 21.99 -27.60
CA ASP A 326 4.80 21.69 -28.46
C ASP A 326 5.26 20.93 -29.69
N HIS A 327 6.51 21.07 -30.15
CA HIS A 327 7.00 20.40 -31.35
C HIS A 327 7.00 18.87 -31.24
N ASP A 328 7.35 18.27 -30.09
CA ASP A 328 7.34 16.79 -29.93
C ASP A 328 5.92 16.25 -29.75
N SER A 329 5.04 16.96 -29.03
CA SER A 329 3.64 16.56 -28.87
C SER A 329 2.85 16.75 -30.17
N TYR A 330 3.17 17.80 -30.92
CA TYR A 330 2.66 18.09 -32.24
C TYR A 330 3.14 17.07 -33.26
N GLN A 331 4.44 16.73 -33.27
CA GLN A 331 4.97 15.71 -34.15
C GLN A 331 4.33 14.34 -33.87
N ARG A 332 4.17 13.96 -32.60
CA ARG A 332 3.45 12.74 -32.22
C ARG A 332 2.00 12.74 -32.72
N LEU A 333 1.30 13.88 -32.68
CA LEU A 333 -0.06 14.00 -33.19
C LEU A 333 -0.09 13.96 -34.73
N LEU A 334 0.89 14.53 -35.42
CA LEU A 334 1.05 14.39 -36.87
C LEU A 334 1.29 12.93 -37.27
N ASP A 335 2.16 12.21 -36.53
CA ASP A 335 2.47 10.81 -36.79
C ASP A 335 1.22 9.93 -36.61
N VAL A 336 0.43 10.21 -35.56
CA VAL A 336 -0.89 9.62 -35.33
C VAL A 336 -1.85 9.88 -36.50
N LEU A 337 -1.91 11.11 -36.99
CA LEU A 337 -2.80 11.49 -38.08
C LEU A 337 -2.39 10.86 -39.41
N ASP A 338 -1.09 10.70 -39.67
CA ASP A 338 -0.58 9.96 -40.85
C ASP A 338 -1.04 8.49 -40.84
N VAL A 339 -0.95 7.81 -39.69
CA VAL A 339 -1.43 6.42 -39.55
C VAL A 339 -2.95 6.35 -39.75
N LEU A 340 -3.70 7.25 -39.13
CA LEU A 340 -5.16 7.32 -39.29
C LEU A 340 -5.58 7.59 -40.73
N THR A 341 -4.85 8.44 -41.46
CA THR A 341 -5.12 8.75 -42.86
C THR A 341 -4.86 7.57 -43.78
N LYS A 342 -3.78 6.82 -43.56
CA LYS A 342 -3.53 5.58 -44.29
C LYS A 342 -4.66 4.57 -44.08
N LYS A 343 -5.16 4.45 -42.85
CA LYS A 343 -6.31 3.59 -42.53
C LYS A 343 -7.60 4.09 -43.18
N ALA A 344 -7.88 5.39 -43.11
CA ALA A 344 -9.05 6.01 -43.70
C ALA A 344 -9.11 5.77 -45.22
N ILE A 345 -7.97 5.87 -45.92
CA ILE A 345 -7.86 5.52 -47.34
C ILE A 345 -8.11 4.04 -47.60
N ALA A 346 -7.58 3.15 -46.74
CA ALA A 346 -7.75 1.71 -46.90
C ALA A 346 -9.20 1.24 -46.67
N GLU A 347 -9.93 1.92 -45.78
CA GLU A 347 -11.31 1.58 -45.39
C GLU A 347 -12.37 2.46 -46.08
N ASP A 348 -11.98 3.29 -47.04
CA ASP A 348 -12.86 4.22 -47.78
C ASP A 348 -13.66 5.15 -46.85
N VAL A 349 -13.00 5.65 -45.80
CA VAL A 349 -13.53 6.62 -44.85
C VAL A 349 -13.05 8.01 -45.26
N PRO A 350 -13.93 8.88 -45.79
CA PRO A 350 -13.52 10.13 -46.43
C PRO A 350 -13.16 11.25 -45.44
N ASN A 351 -13.45 11.09 -44.15
CA ASN A 351 -13.37 12.17 -43.17
C ASN A 351 -12.63 11.74 -41.90
N ILE A 352 -11.76 12.62 -41.39
CA ILE A 352 -11.15 12.50 -40.06
C ILE A 352 -11.50 13.77 -39.27
N LEU A 353 -12.22 13.62 -38.16
CA LEU A 353 -12.52 14.70 -37.21
C LEU A 353 -11.55 14.64 -36.03
N VAL A 354 -10.81 15.71 -35.78
CA VAL A 354 -9.89 15.83 -34.64
C VAL A 354 -10.50 16.73 -33.57
N ILE A 355 -10.77 16.15 -32.40
CA ILE A 355 -11.29 16.80 -31.21
C ILE A 355 -10.12 16.94 -30.23
N SER A 356 -9.54 18.14 -30.15
CA SER A 356 -8.34 18.40 -29.34
C SER A 356 -8.60 19.34 -28.17
N TYR A 357 -7.90 19.15 -27.06
CA TYR A 357 -7.81 20.15 -25.99
C TYR A 357 -6.67 21.13 -26.30
N ALA A 358 -6.94 22.44 -26.23
CA ALA A 358 -5.99 23.55 -26.36
C ALA A 358 -5.46 23.91 -27.77
N ARG A 359 -4.73 25.05 -27.80
CA ARG A 359 -4.22 25.91 -28.90
C ARG A 359 -3.55 25.25 -30.12
N PHE A 360 -3.51 23.91 -30.19
CA PHE A 360 -2.85 23.13 -31.24
C PHE A 360 -3.62 23.11 -32.57
N ASN A 361 -4.96 23.16 -32.55
CA ASN A 361 -5.77 23.05 -33.76
C ASN A 361 -5.41 24.08 -34.83
N GLN A 362 -5.07 25.32 -34.42
CA GLN A 362 -4.72 26.37 -35.37
C GLN A 362 -3.38 26.10 -36.08
N LYS A 363 -2.35 25.65 -35.35
CA LYS A 363 -1.06 25.28 -35.97
C LYS A 363 -1.20 24.00 -36.81
N ILE A 364 -1.89 22.98 -36.32
CA ILE A 364 -2.07 21.69 -37.03
C ILE A 364 -2.85 21.85 -38.33
N SER A 365 -3.99 22.54 -38.27
CA SER A 365 -4.84 22.77 -39.44
C SER A 365 -4.12 23.54 -40.55
N THR A 366 -3.11 24.35 -40.23
CA THR A 366 -2.30 25.05 -41.25
C THR A 366 -1.26 24.16 -41.94
N GLN A 367 -0.82 23.07 -41.30
CA GLN A 367 0.21 22.19 -41.86
C GLN A 367 -0.37 20.93 -42.51
N ILE A 368 -1.48 20.41 -41.97
CA ILE A 368 -2.17 19.25 -42.56
C ILE A 368 -3.03 19.72 -43.72
N LYS A 369 -2.72 19.22 -44.92
CA LYS A 369 -3.55 19.42 -46.12
C LYS A 369 -4.45 18.22 -46.34
N SER A 370 -5.73 18.46 -46.60
CA SER A 370 -6.63 17.43 -47.12
C SER A 370 -6.05 16.83 -48.38
N THR A 371 -6.21 15.51 -48.52
CA THR A 371 -5.87 14.81 -49.76
C THR A 371 -7.13 14.68 -50.60
N ASP A 372 -6.99 14.31 -51.88
CA ASP A 372 -8.15 14.05 -52.76
C ASP A 372 -9.07 12.93 -52.23
N ARG A 373 -8.59 12.11 -51.28
CA ARG A 373 -9.32 10.97 -50.70
C ARG A 373 -9.81 11.18 -49.27
N VAL A 374 -9.16 12.04 -48.47
CA VAL A 374 -9.47 12.23 -47.05
C VAL A 374 -9.46 13.71 -46.68
N GLN A 375 -10.55 14.16 -46.05
CA GLN A 375 -10.72 15.50 -45.52
C GLN A 375 -10.53 15.51 -44.00
N TYR A 376 -9.79 16.52 -43.51
CA TYR A 376 -9.61 16.73 -42.08
C TYR A 376 -10.53 17.83 -41.57
N PHE A 377 -11.22 17.54 -40.48
CA PHE A 377 -12.04 18.48 -39.73
C PHE A 377 -11.41 18.65 -38.35
N PHE A 378 -11.34 19.89 -37.88
CA PHE A 378 -10.90 20.20 -36.54
C PHE A 378 -12.06 20.86 -35.83
N ASP A 379 -12.32 20.46 -34.59
CA ASP A 379 -13.28 21.18 -33.76
C ASP A 379 -12.72 22.59 -33.46
N ASN A 380 -13.23 23.59 -34.17
CA ASN A 380 -12.83 24.99 -34.04
C ASN A 380 -13.80 25.69 -33.08
N ALA A 381 -13.76 25.40 -31.78
CA ALA A 381 -14.65 26.07 -30.84
C ALA A 381 -14.18 26.09 -29.38
N ILE A 382 -13.15 26.88 -29.02
CA ILE A 382 -13.14 27.64 -27.76
C ILE A 382 -12.30 28.93 -27.94
N PRO A 383 -12.91 30.13 -28.09
CA PRO A 383 -12.36 31.31 -27.44
C PRO A 383 -12.51 31.08 -25.93
N ASP A 384 -11.43 31.24 -25.14
CA ASP A 384 -11.52 31.26 -23.67
C ASP A 384 -12.49 32.38 -23.26
N SER A 385 -13.78 32.06 -23.10
CA SER A 385 -14.79 32.98 -22.58
C SER A 385 -15.62 32.23 -21.54
N ASP A 386 -15.70 32.81 -20.34
CA ASP A 386 -16.29 32.21 -19.13
C ASP A 386 -17.78 31.81 -19.25
N ASP A 387 -18.47 32.18 -20.34
CA ASP A 387 -19.93 32.01 -20.51
C ASP A 387 -20.37 31.00 -21.60
N CYS A 388 -19.47 30.20 -22.17
CA CYS A 388 -19.85 29.13 -23.12
C CYS A 388 -19.68 27.74 -22.48
N PRO A 389 -20.68 26.82 -22.52
CA PRO A 389 -20.46 25.45 -22.05
C PRO A 389 -19.43 24.77 -22.95
N ALA A 390 -18.18 24.71 -22.46
CA ALA A 390 -16.95 24.49 -23.23
C ALA A 390 -16.78 23.13 -23.95
N ASN A 391 -17.84 22.35 -24.20
CA ASN A 391 -17.72 20.95 -24.62
C ASN A 391 -18.78 20.44 -25.61
N LYS A 392 -19.64 21.26 -26.21
CA LYS A 392 -20.77 20.73 -27.01
C LYS A 392 -20.38 20.48 -28.48
N ILE A 393 -20.25 19.21 -28.87
CA ILE A 393 -20.05 18.79 -30.27
C ILE A 393 -21.33 19.05 -31.05
N THR A 394 -21.29 19.98 -32.00
CA THR A 394 -22.49 20.38 -32.76
C THR A 394 -22.82 19.45 -33.92
N GLY A 395 -21.88 18.59 -34.33
CA GLY A 395 -22.09 17.57 -35.35
C GLY A 395 -20.81 16.86 -35.77
N VAL A 396 -20.95 15.63 -36.29
CA VAL A 396 -19.85 14.83 -36.84
C VAL A 396 -20.15 14.57 -38.32
N PRO A 397 -19.22 14.81 -39.26
CA PRO A 397 -19.45 14.48 -40.67
C PRO A 397 -19.77 13.00 -40.83
N LYS A 398 -20.66 12.67 -41.78
CA LYS A 398 -21.04 11.27 -42.03
C LYS A 398 -19.80 10.46 -42.45
N ASN A 399 -19.72 9.22 -41.98
CA ASN A 399 -18.60 8.32 -42.24
C ASN A 399 -17.24 8.96 -41.91
N SER A 400 -17.05 9.31 -40.63
CA SER A 400 -15.79 9.87 -40.13
C SER A 400 -15.10 8.90 -39.18
N PHE A 401 -13.78 8.93 -39.19
CA PHE A 401 -13.01 8.60 -37.99
C PHE A 401 -12.91 9.83 -37.09
N VAL A 402 -12.98 9.62 -35.78
CA VAL A 402 -12.91 10.69 -34.78
C VAL A 402 -11.69 10.45 -33.91
N LEU A 403 -10.76 11.40 -33.87
CA LEU A 403 -9.58 11.37 -33.00
C LEU A 403 -9.77 12.35 -31.84
N ILE A 404 -9.80 11.87 -30.60
CA ILE A 404 -9.90 12.67 -29.39
C ILE A 404 -8.52 12.75 -28.73
N THR A 405 -8.01 13.94 -28.43
CA THR A 405 -6.71 14.10 -27.76
C THR A 405 -6.79 14.48 -26.27
N ALA A 406 -8.01 14.68 -25.74
CA ALA A 406 -8.29 15.26 -24.43
C ALA A 406 -8.61 14.21 -23.34
N SER A 407 -7.61 13.74 -22.60
CA SER A 407 -7.76 12.61 -21.67
C SER A 407 -8.74 12.79 -20.49
N HIS A 408 -9.03 14.02 -20.05
CA HIS A 408 -9.80 14.29 -18.81
C HIS A 408 -11.31 14.50 -19.02
N LYS A 409 -11.79 14.61 -20.26
CA LYS A 409 -13.23 14.73 -20.59
C LYS A 409 -13.75 13.64 -21.52
N ASN A 410 -12.99 12.55 -21.66
CA ASN A 410 -13.34 11.42 -22.53
C ASN A 410 -14.77 10.93 -22.30
N SER A 411 -15.23 10.83 -21.06
CA SER A 411 -16.59 10.33 -20.76
C SER A 411 -17.71 11.19 -21.34
N GLU A 412 -17.61 12.52 -21.22
CA GLU A 412 -18.61 13.48 -21.71
C GLU A 412 -18.60 13.57 -23.25
N ILE A 413 -17.41 13.59 -23.85
CA ILE A 413 -17.22 13.60 -25.31
C ILE A 413 -17.75 12.30 -25.93
N MET A 414 -17.48 11.15 -25.30
CA MET A 414 -17.96 9.85 -25.76
C MET A 414 -19.49 9.74 -25.70
N GLU A 415 -20.13 10.32 -24.68
CA GLU A 415 -21.59 10.37 -24.58
C GLU A 415 -22.21 11.19 -25.72
N GLN A 416 -21.66 12.38 -26.00
CA GLN A 416 -22.11 13.22 -27.11
C GLN A 416 -21.91 12.55 -28.48
N LEU A 417 -20.76 11.90 -28.72
CA LEU A 417 -20.52 11.17 -29.96
C LEU A 417 -21.49 10.01 -30.15
N LYS A 418 -21.88 9.35 -29.04
CA LYS A 418 -22.90 8.30 -29.03
C LYS A 418 -24.28 8.85 -29.38
N GLU A 419 -24.67 9.99 -28.82
CA GLU A 419 -25.93 10.68 -29.17
C GLU A 419 -25.97 11.10 -30.64
N LEU A 420 -24.82 11.51 -31.20
CA LEU A 420 -24.66 11.85 -32.61
C LEU A 420 -24.55 10.61 -33.53
N GLY A 421 -24.63 9.39 -32.98
CA GLY A 421 -24.65 8.15 -33.75
C GLY A 421 -23.29 7.74 -34.33
N THR A 422 -22.18 8.21 -33.75
CA THR A 422 -20.83 7.84 -34.20
C THR A 422 -20.51 6.39 -33.80
N PRO A 423 -20.13 5.49 -34.73
CA PRO A 423 -19.76 4.13 -34.40
C PRO A 423 -18.55 4.08 -33.46
N GLN A 424 -18.60 3.27 -32.41
CA GLN A 424 -17.51 3.16 -31.43
C GLN A 424 -16.18 2.74 -32.07
N ASN A 425 -16.21 1.89 -33.10
CA ASN A 425 -15.02 1.44 -33.84
C ASN A 425 -14.34 2.55 -34.64
N ASN A 426 -15.03 3.68 -34.84
CA ASN A 426 -14.51 4.84 -35.57
C ASN A 426 -13.94 5.91 -34.62
N ILE A 427 -13.98 5.69 -33.30
CA ILE A 427 -13.49 6.65 -32.30
C ILE A 427 -12.12 6.19 -31.79
N PHE A 428 -11.13 7.06 -31.95
CA PHE A 428 -9.74 6.90 -31.54
C PHE A 428 -9.43 7.95 -30.49
N VAL A 429 -8.74 7.58 -29.42
CA VAL A 429 -8.40 8.52 -28.35
C VAL A 429 -6.89 8.42 -28.07
N THR A 430 -6.16 9.53 -28.15
CA THR A 430 -4.71 9.52 -27.91
C THR A 430 -4.41 9.22 -26.44
N GLY A 431 -3.45 8.34 -26.18
CA GLY A 431 -3.15 7.89 -24.82
C GLY A 431 -4.26 7.04 -24.19
N HIS A 432 -5.29 6.68 -24.95
CA HIS A 432 -6.29 5.72 -24.51
C HIS A 432 -5.75 4.33 -24.77
N TRP A 433 -5.83 3.55 -23.72
CA TRP A 433 -5.43 2.16 -23.76
C TRP A 433 -6.63 1.31 -24.17
N VAL A 434 -6.41 0.24 -24.93
CA VAL A 434 -7.46 -0.67 -25.39
C VAL A 434 -7.45 -1.95 -24.56
N PRO A 435 -8.60 -2.39 -24.01
CA PRO A 435 -8.69 -3.63 -23.25
C PRO A 435 -8.09 -4.83 -24.00
N VAL A 436 -7.05 -5.49 -23.47
CA VAL A 436 -6.49 -6.73 -24.03
C VAL A 436 -6.75 -7.88 -23.08
N ALA A 437 -7.30 -8.98 -23.59
CA ALA A 437 -7.39 -10.21 -22.83
C ALA A 437 -5.98 -10.83 -22.71
N SER A 438 -5.42 -10.87 -21.49
CA SER A 438 -4.20 -11.63 -21.18
C SER A 438 -4.60 -12.98 -20.55
N PRO A 439 -4.41 -14.13 -21.24
CA PRO A 439 -4.70 -15.45 -20.67
C PRO A 439 -3.75 -15.87 -19.53
N GLU A 440 -2.52 -15.35 -19.52
CA GLU A 440 -1.42 -15.84 -18.67
C GLU A 440 -1.49 -15.36 -17.23
N THR A 441 -1.94 -14.12 -17.02
CA THR A 441 -2.07 -13.55 -15.67
C THR A 441 -3.23 -14.18 -14.86
N SER A 442 -4.16 -14.88 -15.52
CA SER A 442 -5.24 -15.66 -14.86
C SER A 442 -4.70 -16.80 -13.99
N LYS A 443 -3.45 -17.24 -14.18
CA LYS A 443 -2.84 -18.31 -13.38
C LYS A 443 -2.46 -17.86 -11.97
N ILE A 444 -1.89 -16.66 -11.80
CA ILE A 444 -1.49 -16.12 -10.48
C ILE A 444 -2.72 -15.85 -9.60
N GLU A 445 -3.62 -14.98 -10.03
CA GLU A 445 -4.96 -15.49 -10.34
C GLU A 445 -5.65 -16.50 -9.43
N SER A 446 -6.03 -17.56 -10.14
CA SER A 446 -6.55 -18.82 -9.62
C SER A 446 -5.66 -19.41 -8.54
N PHE A 447 -4.32 -19.37 -8.69
CA PHE A 447 -3.43 -19.90 -7.66
C PHE A 447 -3.64 -19.21 -6.30
N LEU A 448 -3.75 -17.89 -6.27
CA LEU A 448 -4.00 -17.14 -5.04
C LEU A 448 -5.39 -17.45 -4.48
N TYR A 449 -6.44 -17.52 -5.32
CA TYR A 449 -7.77 -17.94 -4.86
C TYR A 449 -7.77 -19.35 -4.26
N GLU A 450 -7.18 -20.32 -4.95
CA GLU A 450 -7.10 -21.73 -4.52
C GLU A 450 -6.33 -21.91 -3.21
N ASN A 451 -5.43 -20.98 -2.89
CA ASN A 451 -4.61 -21.01 -1.68
C ASN A 451 -5.08 -20.00 -0.60
N GLY A 452 -6.30 -19.44 -0.71
CA GLY A 452 -6.90 -18.59 0.31
C GLY A 452 -6.40 -17.14 0.35
N PHE A 453 -5.70 -16.68 -0.69
CA PHE A 453 -5.23 -15.30 -0.85
C PHE A 453 -6.20 -14.46 -1.72
N GLU A 454 -7.52 -14.61 -1.51
CA GLU A 454 -8.55 -13.96 -2.35
C GLU A 454 -8.41 -12.44 -2.37
N MET A 455 -8.07 -11.82 -1.23
CA MET A 455 -7.82 -10.38 -1.15
C MET A 455 -6.69 -9.95 -2.09
N VAL A 456 -5.59 -10.71 -2.12
CA VAL A 456 -4.43 -10.43 -2.99
C VAL A 456 -4.80 -10.68 -4.45
N ALA A 457 -5.53 -11.77 -4.72
CA ALA A 457 -6.03 -12.06 -6.06
C ALA A 457 -6.92 -10.92 -6.59
N ASN A 458 -7.86 -10.42 -5.78
CA ASN A 458 -8.71 -9.27 -6.12
C ASN A 458 -7.88 -7.99 -6.34
N LEU A 459 -6.88 -7.72 -5.49
CA LEU A 459 -5.99 -6.57 -5.65
C LEU A 459 -5.25 -6.62 -6.99
N LEU A 460 -4.70 -7.78 -7.36
CA LEU A 460 -4.02 -7.98 -8.63
C LEU A 460 -4.97 -7.86 -9.81
N LYS A 461 -6.21 -8.34 -9.67
CA LYS A 461 -7.26 -8.22 -10.68
C LYS A 461 -7.57 -6.76 -11.00
N ASP A 462 -7.73 -5.93 -9.97
CA ASP A 462 -8.02 -4.51 -10.13
C ASP A 462 -6.83 -3.73 -10.68
N LYS A 463 -5.60 -4.06 -10.25
CA LYS A 463 -4.38 -3.48 -10.84
C LYS A 463 -4.23 -3.88 -12.32
N ARG A 464 -4.62 -5.09 -12.70
CA ARG A 464 -4.60 -5.56 -14.09
C ARG A 464 -5.63 -4.91 -15.00
N LYS A 465 -6.78 -4.48 -14.47
CA LYS A 465 -7.67 -3.63 -15.26
C LYS A 465 -6.94 -2.41 -15.82
N LYS A 466 -5.81 -1.97 -15.24
CA LYS A 466 -4.94 -0.91 -15.79
C LYS A 466 -3.86 -1.40 -16.78
N GLN A 467 -3.50 -2.69 -16.77
CA GLN A 467 -2.46 -3.31 -17.61
C GLN A 467 -3.00 -4.07 -18.84
N ASN A 468 -4.27 -4.51 -18.80
CA ASN A 468 -4.99 -5.09 -19.94
C ASN A 468 -5.30 -4.00 -20.93
N TYR A 469 -4.37 -3.13 -21.23
CA TYR A 469 -4.61 -1.85 -21.84
C TYR A 469 -3.36 -1.68 -22.68
N GLU A 470 -3.47 -1.97 -23.97
CA GLU A 470 -2.41 -1.67 -24.93
C GLU A 470 -2.63 -0.28 -25.48
N ARG A 471 -1.54 0.46 -25.72
CA ARG A 471 -1.65 1.69 -26.51
C ARG A 471 -2.30 1.29 -27.82
N ASN A 472 -3.35 2.01 -28.23
CA ASN A 472 -4.06 1.69 -29.47
C ASN A 472 -3.02 1.47 -30.58
N PRO A 473 -2.96 0.29 -31.24
CA PRO A 473 -1.87 -0.06 -32.14
C PRO A 473 -1.77 0.86 -33.37
N LEU A 474 -2.80 1.69 -33.59
CA LEU A 474 -2.86 2.71 -34.63
C LEU A 474 -2.26 4.06 -34.17
N LEU A 475 -1.87 4.20 -32.90
CA LEU A 475 -1.39 5.43 -32.28
C LEU A 475 0.00 5.17 -31.65
N PRO A 476 1.10 5.60 -32.28
CA PRO A 476 2.46 5.42 -31.75
C PRO A 476 2.65 6.09 -30.40
#